data_AF-A0A7J4NCT7-F1
#
_entry.id   AF-A0A7J4NCT7-F1
#
_cell.length_a   1.000
_cell.length_b   1.000
_cell.length_c   1.000
_cell.angle_alpha   90.00
_cell.angle_beta   90.00
_cell.angle_gamma   90.00
#
_symmetry.space_group_name_H-M   'P 1'
#
loop_
_entity.id
_entity.type
_entity.pdbx_description
1 polymer ?
#
loop_
_entity_poly.entity_id
_entity_poly.type
_entity_poly.pdbx_seq_one_letter_code
_entity_poly.pdbx_strand_id
1 'polypeptide(L)'
;MAICRGCGLEGPTDWCSLCNILVPEITGDSTSLMPEEDLIDRMISELGVERGLKEQNELWNIIENQPAQSIHWIFSVDESEPFQWITEPPPPWSLSQEDMAFIELGPGGYIEVRGRRRLQRGGILPDGSYLSWSNGGFSIDGKPIKIPHQCLMEALEKNDTESVDWRKIILAINVAISYYDPNSTRFGGRMHGNRRMRQFGRELTIHPAVKLLNEQNLANNWTRNMIALANRYNAEVNIHIHKEDLSGAEWLRRWEDFLRQNEKSLTQDNHIVTRTLVISEGRLFLRIRRGTRWKKIQVPADPKIWALLCDWILSPPMHADHIRMRCIQYGLFTTAPEFILDPENIRGVQFFRNIIAENENVELMPERKSIAVVGVSGVTWLVTPGPGPHNSRFQVRWLKIDGKTVPLRQRDNICIVETDELRGLVLGDALGAISLALIDDINSQTKIDTIGPVLEAANRLREDEKTHDVRTRNRLHQELEGNPAEQLVRRATETFPRLWSVLLRLPIGARMRLTPMQNNGPNLRFDTCNTTLSTNGLGERMVIYRMLRNAGWERDQEEEERLGEIRI
;
A
#
# COMPACT_ATOMS: atom_id res chain seq x y z
N MET A 1 4.14 -0.76 37.73
CA MET A 1 4.56 -1.60 36.60
C MET A 1 3.31 -2.28 36.09
N ALA A 2 3.11 -2.33 34.77
CA ALA A 2 1.98 -2.97 34.12
C ALA A 2 2.38 -4.36 33.60
N ILE A 3 1.43 -5.29 33.56
CA ILE A 3 1.67 -6.62 32.97
C ILE A 3 1.34 -6.54 31.48
N CYS A 4 2.30 -6.92 30.64
CA CYS A 4 2.13 -6.95 29.20
C CYS A 4 0.98 -7.91 28.82
N ARG A 5 -0.06 -7.37 28.19
CA ARG A 5 -1.28 -8.09 27.80
C ARG A 5 -1.00 -9.27 26.85
N GLY A 6 0.06 -9.18 26.04
CA GLY A 6 0.47 -10.22 25.09
C GLY A 6 1.20 -11.41 25.72
N CYS A 7 2.30 -11.14 26.42
CA CYS A 7 3.21 -12.19 26.94
C CYS A 7 3.24 -12.33 28.46
N GLY A 8 2.45 -11.54 29.20
CA GLY A 8 2.32 -11.64 30.65
C GLY A 8 3.50 -11.12 31.47
N LEU A 9 4.45 -10.41 30.86
CA LEU A 9 5.64 -9.89 31.56
C LEU A 9 5.46 -8.45 32.06
N GLU A 10 6.04 -8.16 33.22
CA GLU A 10 6.03 -6.81 33.79
C GLU A 10 6.84 -5.81 32.95
N GLY A 11 6.31 -4.61 32.80
CA GLY A 11 6.93 -3.52 32.05
C GLY A 11 6.31 -2.15 32.34
N PRO A 12 6.78 -1.10 31.63
CA PRO A 12 6.26 0.26 31.79
C PRO A 12 4.90 0.47 31.10
N THR A 13 4.55 -0.38 30.13
CA THR A 13 3.35 -0.28 29.29
C THR A 13 2.62 -1.62 29.21
N ASP A 14 1.32 -1.57 28.92
CA ASP A 14 0.47 -2.75 28.76
C ASP A 14 0.84 -3.61 27.54
N TRP A 15 1.68 -3.08 26.65
CA TRP A 15 2.29 -3.82 25.55
C TRP A 15 3.79 -3.56 25.50
N CYS A 16 4.59 -4.62 25.69
CA CYS A 16 6.04 -4.51 25.52
C CYS A 16 6.43 -4.34 24.04
N SER A 17 7.61 -3.76 23.78
CA SER A 17 8.10 -3.48 22.42
C SER A 17 8.07 -4.69 21.48
N LEU A 18 8.42 -5.88 21.99
CA LEU A 18 8.39 -7.10 21.20
C LEU A 18 6.96 -7.54 20.84
N CYS A 19 6.03 -7.48 21.80
CA CYS A 19 4.62 -7.80 21.53
C CYS A 19 3.98 -6.79 20.57
N ASN A 20 4.34 -5.51 20.63
CA ASN A 20 3.87 -4.51 19.67
C ASN A 20 4.29 -4.82 18.22
N ILE A 21 5.36 -5.59 18.03
CA ILE A 21 5.84 -6.04 16.72
C ILE A 21 5.14 -7.35 16.31
N LEU A 22 5.07 -8.33 17.23
CA LEU A 22 4.65 -9.69 16.88
C LEU A 22 3.14 -9.92 16.93
N VAL A 23 2.43 -9.31 17.89
CA VAL A 23 0.99 -9.54 18.08
C VAL A 23 0.17 -9.20 16.83
N PRO A 24 0.46 -8.11 16.08
CA PRO A 24 -0.24 -7.83 14.84
C PRO A 24 -0.08 -8.88 13.75
N GLU A 25 1.06 -9.57 13.69
CA GLU A 25 1.28 -10.62 12.71
C GLU A 25 0.76 -11.99 13.19
N ILE A 26 0.77 -12.25 14.51
CA ILE A 26 0.20 -13.48 15.09
C ILE A 26 -1.32 -13.46 15.02
N THR A 27 -1.94 -12.37 15.49
CA THR A 27 -3.40 -12.26 15.63
C THR A 27 -4.07 -11.63 14.40
N GLY A 28 -3.29 -10.95 13.58
CA GLY A 28 -3.79 -10.16 12.46
C GLY A 28 -4.38 -8.80 12.86
N ASP A 29 -4.28 -8.39 14.12
CA ASP A 29 -4.95 -7.20 14.67
C ASP A 29 -3.97 -6.26 15.40
N SER A 30 -4.26 -4.96 15.44
CA SER A 30 -3.33 -3.99 16.05
C SER A 30 -3.56 -3.81 17.54
N THR A 31 -2.47 -3.76 18.30
CA THR A 31 -2.50 -3.56 19.76
C THR A 31 -3.22 -2.28 20.20
N SER A 32 -3.28 -1.26 19.34
CA SER A 32 -3.99 0.01 19.58
C SER A 32 -5.52 -0.07 19.46
N LEU A 33 -6.06 -1.10 18.77
CA LEU A 33 -7.51 -1.25 18.56
C LEU A 33 -8.15 -2.26 19.50
N MET A 34 -7.32 -3.05 20.18
CA MET A 34 -7.73 -4.03 21.17
C MET A 34 -8.36 -3.35 22.39
N PRO A 35 -9.68 -3.54 22.64
CA PRO A 35 -10.37 -2.88 23.75
C PRO A 35 -9.80 -3.34 25.10
N GLU A 36 -9.83 -2.47 26.11
CA GLU A 36 -9.42 -2.82 27.47
C GLU A 36 -10.37 -3.85 28.10
N GLU A 37 -9.86 -4.71 28.98
CA GLU A 37 -10.65 -5.77 29.62
C GLU A 37 -11.84 -5.20 30.41
N ASP A 38 -11.62 -4.15 31.20
CA ASP A 38 -12.69 -3.48 31.96
C ASP A 38 -13.78 -2.88 31.06
N LEU A 39 -13.43 -2.47 29.84
CA LEU A 39 -14.41 -1.99 28.86
C LEU A 39 -15.21 -3.17 28.31
N ILE A 40 -14.56 -4.28 27.99
CA ILE A 40 -15.23 -5.49 27.54
C ILE A 40 -16.21 -6.00 28.61
N ASP A 41 -15.76 -6.11 29.87
CA ASP A 41 -16.59 -6.60 30.97
C ASP A 41 -17.83 -5.72 31.21
N ARG A 42 -17.65 -4.41 31.20
CA ARG A 42 -18.77 -3.46 31.32
C ARG A 42 -19.77 -3.63 30.18
N MET A 43 -19.30 -3.63 28.93
CA MET A 43 -20.18 -3.72 27.76
C MET A 43 -20.89 -5.08 27.67
N ILE A 44 -20.25 -6.17 28.08
CA ILE A 44 -20.87 -7.51 28.11
C ILE A 44 -21.89 -7.60 29.24
N SER A 45 -21.59 -7.03 30.41
CA SER A 45 -22.54 -6.95 31.53
C SER A 45 -23.78 -6.13 31.17
N GLU A 46 -23.63 -5.05 30.39
CA GLU A 46 -24.76 -4.26 29.87
C GLU A 46 -25.69 -5.07 28.95
N LEU A 47 -25.17 -6.11 28.29
CA LEU A 47 -25.98 -7.04 27.48
C LEU A 47 -26.71 -8.10 28.33
N GLY A 48 -26.53 -8.08 29.65
CA GLY A 48 -27.16 -9.01 30.59
C GLY A 48 -26.57 -10.42 30.56
N VAL A 49 -25.33 -10.58 30.08
CA VAL A 49 -24.64 -11.87 30.03
C VAL A 49 -23.25 -11.80 30.63
N GLU A 50 -22.74 -12.96 31.01
CA GLU A 50 -21.33 -13.13 31.36
C GLU A 50 -20.52 -13.55 30.13
N ARG A 51 -19.21 -13.33 30.22
CA ARG A 51 -18.25 -13.81 29.23
C ARG A 51 -18.25 -15.34 29.11
N GLY A 52 -17.83 -15.84 27.96
CA GLY A 52 -17.65 -17.27 27.73
C GLY A 52 -18.90 -17.99 27.24
N LEU A 53 -19.75 -17.26 26.51
CA LEU A 53 -20.91 -17.82 25.82
C LEU A 53 -20.52 -19.09 25.05
N LYS A 54 -21.28 -20.18 25.20
CA LYS A 54 -20.95 -21.47 24.55
C LYS A 54 -21.65 -21.61 23.21
N GLU A 55 -22.89 -21.15 23.13
CA GLU A 55 -23.77 -21.37 21.99
C GLU A 55 -23.95 -20.11 21.14
N GLN A 56 -23.87 -20.25 19.82
CA GLN A 56 -24.02 -19.10 18.91
C GLN A 56 -25.47 -18.56 18.90
N ASN A 57 -26.45 -19.40 19.17
CA ASN A 57 -27.86 -19.00 19.18
C ASN A 57 -28.19 -18.05 20.33
N GLU A 58 -27.52 -18.19 21.47
CA GLU A 58 -27.68 -17.28 22.61
C GLU A 58 -27.28 -15.85 22.24
N LEU A 59 -26.24 -15.66 21.41
CA LEU A 59 -25.83 -14.35 20.91
C LEU A 59 -26.98 -13.67 20.15
N TRP A 60 -27.63 -14.41 19.26
CA TRP A 60 -28.69 -13.84 18.44
C TRP A 60 -29.92 -13.49 19.26
N ASN A 61 -30.27 -14.31 20.26
CA ASN A 61 -31.32 -13.99 21.23
C ASN A 61 -30.99 -12.70 22.01
N ILE A 62 -29.73 -12.50 22.42
CA ILE A 62 -29.32 -11.28 23.14
C ILE A 62 -29.45 -10.05 22.25
N ILE A 63 -29.00 -10.15 20.99
CA ILE A 63 -29.07 -9.06 20.01
C ILE A 63 -30.52 -8.71 19.67
N GLU A 64 -31.38 -9.72 19.48
CA GLU A 64 -32.80 -9.54 19.17
C GLU A 64 -33.56 -8.81 20.29
N ASN A 65 -33.18 -9.05 21.56
CA ASN A 65 -33.80 -8.42 22.71
C ASN A 65 -33.28 -6.99 23.01
N GLN A 66 -32.35 -6.46 22.21
CA GLN A 66 -31.91 -5.07 22.37
C GLN A 66 -33.02 -4.09 21.93
N PRO A 67 -33.11 -2.91 22.55
CA PRO A 67 -34.16 -1.94 22.23
C PRO A 67 -34.10 -1.55 20.74
N ALA A 68 -35.19 -1.83 20.02
CA ALA A 68 -35.33 -1.64 18.58
C ALA A 68 -35.38 -0.17 18.12
N GLN A 69 -35.09 0.79 19.01
CA GLN A 69 -35.27 2.23 18.73
C GLN A 69 -34.34 2.74 17.61
N SER A 70 -33.21 2.08 17.33
CA SER A 70 -32.29 2.52 16.27
C SER A 70 -32.64 1.99 14.88
N ILE A 71 -33.41 0.90 14.76
CA ILE A 71 -33.60 0.20 13.47
C ILE A 71 -34.83 0.66 12.69
N HIS A 72 -35.57 1.67 13.16
CA HIS A 72 -36.80 2.14 12.49
C HIS A 72 -36.60 2.55 11.03
N TRP A 73 -35.39 2.91 10.63
CA TRP A 73 -35.04 3.31 9.26
C TRP A 73 -35.23 2.20 8.22
N ILE A 74 -35.32 0.93 8.62
CA ILE A 74 -35.65 -0.17 7.69
C ILE A 74 -37.15 -0.30 7.43
N PHE A 75 -38.01 0.39 8.17
CA PHE A 75 -39.46 0.35 7.98
C PHE A 75 -40.01 1.63 7.34
N SER A 76 -39.13 2.61 7.09
CA SER A 76 -39.44 3.81 6.31
C SER A 76 -39.14 3.54 4.83
N VAL A 77 -40.06 2.82 4.17
CA VAL A 77 -40.02 2.61 2.72
C VAL A 77 -40.23 3.97 2.05
N ASP A 78 -39.22 4.45 1.33
CA ASP A 78 -39.39 5.66 0.53
C ASP A 78 -40.34 5.35 -0.62
N GLU A 79 -41.36 6.20 -0.83
CA GLU A 79 -42.18 6.16 -2.05
C GLU A 79 -41.28 6.50 -3.24
N SER A 80 -40.64 5.48 -3.80
CA SER A 80 -39.80 5.61 -4.98
C SER A 80 -40.69 5.97 -6.17
N GLU A 81 -40.21 6.84 -7.06
CA GLU A 81 -40.90 7.09 -8.32
C GLU A 81 -41.12 5.74 -9.04
N PRO A 82 -42.35 5.46 -9.51
CA PRO A 82 -42.66 4.17 -10.10
C PRO A 82 -41.74 3.92 -11.31
N PHE A 83 -40.98 2.83 -11.27
CA PHE A 83 -40.17 2.40 -12.41
C PHE A 83 -41.05 2.28 -13.65
N GLN A 84 -40.72 3.05 -14.69
CA GLN A 84 -41.37 2.93 -15.99
C GLN A 84 -40.73 1.76 -16.76
N TRP A 85 -41.37 0.61 -16.70
CA TRP A 85 -40.94 -0.57 -17.45
C TRP A 85 -41.23 -0.38 -18.93
N ILE A 86 -40.23 -0.60 -19.78
CA ILE A 86 -40.37 -0.50 -21.26
C ILE A 86 -41.39 -1.52 -21.79
N THR A 87 -41.48 -2.68 -21.14
CA THR A 87 -42.41 -3.76 -21.52
C THR A 87 -43.31 -4.11 -20.34
N GLU A 88 -42.94 -5.14 -19.58
CA GLU A 88 -43.68 -5.65 -18.44
C GLU A 88 -42.77 -5.63 -17.21
N PRO A 89 -43.34 -5.40 -16.01
CA PRO A 89 -42.57 -5.49 -14.78
C PRO A 89 -41.92 -6.88 -14.68
N PRO A 90 -40.67 -6.96 -14.20
CA PRO A 90 -40.05 -8.23 -13.89
C PRO A 90 -40.85 -8.97 -12.81
N PRO A 91 -40.79 -10.32 -12.77
CA PRO A 91 -41.49 -11.10 -11.75
C PRO A 91 -40.92 -10.82 -10.35
N PRO A 92 -41.60 -11.25 -9.27
CA PRO A 92 -41.01 -11.24 -7.93
C PRO A 92 -39.64 -11.93 -7.91
N TRP A 93 -38.70 -11.35 -7.19
CA TRP A 93 -37.35 -11.90 -7.06
C TRP A 93 -37.40 -13.28 -6.40
N SER A 94 -36.79 -14.27 -7.06
CA SER A 94 -36.69 -15.63 -6.55
C SER A 94 -35.48 -16.35 -7.15
N LEU A 95 -34.89 -17.27 -6.39
CA LEU A 95 -33.79 -18.12 -6.82
C LEU A 95 -34.15 -19.59 -6.61
N SER A 96 -33.94 -20.42 -7.64
CA SER A 96 -33.98 -21.88 -7.49
C SER A 96 -32.64 -22.41 -6.95
N GLN A 97 -32.62 -23.67 -6.49
CA GLN A 97 -31.36 -24.31 -6.07
C GLN A 97 -30.30 -24.32 -7.18
N GLU A 98 -30.72 -24.51 -8.43
CA GLU A 98 -29.83 -24.44 -9.60
C GLU A 98 -29.24 -23.04 -9.80
N ASP A 99 -30.02 -21.98 -9.55
CA ASP A 99 -29.49 -20.61 -9.64
C ASP A 99 -28.45 -20.36 -8.56
N MET A 100 -28.71 -20.79 -7.32
CA MET A 100 -27.79 -20.60 -6.19
C MET A 100 -26.46 -21.31 -6.46
N ALA A 101 -26.51 -22.57 -6.87
CA ALA A 101 -25.32 -23.34 -7.25
C ALA A 101 -24.54 -22.67 -8.39
N PHE A 102 -25.25 -22.10 -9.37
CA PHE A 102 -24.62 -21.39 -10.47
C PHE A 102 -23.96 -20.06 -10.05
N ILE A 103 -24.59 -19.30 -9.16
CA ILE A 103 -24.03 -18.06 -8.60
C ILE A 103 -22.73 -18.36 -7.83
N GLU A 104 -22.69 -19.49 -7.11
CA GLU A 104 -21.51 -19.93 -6.35
C GLU A 104 -20.34 -20.37 -7.23
N LEU A 105 -20.60 -20.99 -8.39
CA LEU A 105 -19.57 -21.34 -9.37
C LEU A 105 -18.84 -20.11 -9.94
N GLY A 106 -19.48 -18.94 -9.89
CA GLY A 106 -18.87 -17.67 -10.30
C GLY A 106 -18.63 -17.54 -11.81
N PRO A 107 -17.77 -16.59 -12.23
CA PRO A 107 -17.50 -16.32 -13.64
C PRO A 107 -16.90 -17.54 -14.34
N GLY A 108 -17.64 -18.12 -15.29
CA GLY A 108 -17.21 -19.31 -16.04
C GLY A 108 -18.02 -20.58 -15.75
N GLY A 109 -18.91 -20.56 -14.75
CA GLY A 109 -19.89 -21.62 -14.55
C GLY A 109 -20.81 -21.80 -15.76
N TYR A 110 -21.32 -23.02 -15.97
CA TYR A 110 -22.32 -23.30 -17.01
C TYR A 110 -23.71 -23.41 -16.38
N ILE A 111 -24.67 -22.66 -16.92
CA ILE A 111 -26.12 -22.85 -16.71
C ILE A 111 -26.78 -22.67 -18.07
N GLU A 112 -27.94 -23.28 -18.25
CA GLU A 112 -28.74 -23.13 -19.46
C GLU A 112 -29.02 -21.64 -19.76
N VAL A 113 -29.04 -21.28 -21.05
CA VAL A 113 -29.26 -19.90 -21.52
C VAL A 113 -30.52 -19.27 -20.92
N ARG A 114 -31.58 -20.07 -20.69
CA ARG A 114 -32.82 -19.62 -20.05
C ARG A 114 -32.59 -19.16 -18.60
N GLY A 115 -31.84 -19.93 -17.81
CA GLY A 115 -31.47 -19.56 -16.43
C GLY A 115 -30.65 -18.27 -16.38
N ARG A 116 -29.65 -18.13 -17.25
CA ARG A 116 -28.86 -16.88 -17.36
C ARG A 116 -29.74 -15.67 -17.67
N ARG A 117 -30.64 -15.79 -18.64
CA ARG A 117 -31.55 -14.70 -19.04
C ARG A 117 -32.51 -14.32 -17.92
N ARG A 118 -32.99 -15.29 -17.12
CA ARG A 118 -33.84 -15.00 -15.96
C ARG A 118 -33.07 -14.18 -14.91
N LEU A 119 -31.88 -14.63 -14.52
CA LEU A 119 -31.03 -13.92 -13.56
C LEU A 119 -30.66 -12.51 -14.04
N GLN A 120 -30.37 -12.36 -15.35
CA GLN A 120 -30.11 -11.07 -15.99
C GLN A 120 -31.34 -10.16 -16.04
N ARG A 121 -32.52 -10.72 -16.35
CA ARG A 121 -33.80 -9.99 -16.30
C ARG A 121 -34.14 -9.57 -14.88
N GLY A 122 -33.66 -10.28 -13.87
CA GLY A 122 -33.85 -9.94 -12.47
C GLY A 122 -35.30 -10.08 -12.01
N GLY A 123 -35.60 -9.47 -10.85
CA GLY A 123 -36.88 -9.54 -10.18
C GLY A 123 -37.10 -8.39 -9.21
N ILE A 124 -38.36 -8.21 -8.80
CA ILE A 124 -38.78 -7.14 -7.88
C ILE A 124 -38.79 -7.68 -6.44
N LEU A 125 -38.19 -6.94 -5.52
CA LEU A 125 -38.24 -7.19 -4.07
C LEU A 125 -39.55 -6.63 -3.47
N PRO A 126 -39.96 -7.04 -2.25
CA PRO A 126 -41.23 -6.60 -1.65
C PRO A 126 -41.40 -5.08 -1.52
N ASP A 127 -40.31 -4.34 -1.39
CA ASP A 127 -40.28 -2.87 -1.33
C ASP A 127 -40.38 -2.19 -2.71
N GLY A 128 -40.50 -2.97 -3.78
CA GLY A 128 -40.54 -2.48 -5.16
C GLY A 128 -39.17 -2.28 -5.81
N SER A 129 -38.06 -2.50 -5.07
CA SER A 129 -36.71 -2.36 -5.62
C SER A 129 -36.37 -3.50 -6.58
N TYR A 130 -35.48 -3.22 -7.54
CA TYR A 130 -35.18 -4.14 -8.63
C TYR A 130 -33.81 -4.79 -8.44
N LEU A 131 -33.79 -6.11 -8.23
CA LEU A 131 -32.57 -6.90 -8.06
C LEU A 131 -32.29 -7.71 -9.33
N SER A 132 -31.05 -7.69 -9.80
CA SER A 132 -30.59 -8.51 -10.94
C SER A 132 -29.22 -9.11 -10.69
N TRP A 133 -28.90 -10.18 -11.41
CA TRP A 133 -27.58 -10.79 -11.43
C TRP A 133 -27.08 -10.93 -12.85
N SER A 134 -25.91 -10.38 -13.13
CA SER A 134 -25.30 -10.47 -14.46
C SER A 134 -23.78 -10.55 -14.35
N ASN A 135 -23.19 -11.39 -15.20
CA ASN A 135 -21.74 -11.50 -15.36
C ASN A 135 -20.96 -11.67 -14.03
N GLY A 136 -21.49 -12.48 -13.10
CA GLY A 136 -20.83 -12.75 -11.82
C GLY A 136 -21.08 -11.73 -10.71
N GLY A 137 -21.92 -10.71 -10.92
CA GLY A 137 -22.23 -9.68 -9.93
C GLY A 137 -23.73 -9.43 -9.76
N PHE A 138 -24.13 -9.00 -8.56
CA PHE A 138 -25.47 -8.52 -8.29
C PHE A 138 -25.57 -7.01 -8.53
N SER A 139 -26.77 -6.53 -8.83
CA SER A 139 -27.07 -5.11 -8.90
C SER A 139 -28.47 -4.83 -8.38
N ILE A 140 -28.63 -3.81 -7.53
CA ILE A 140 -29.93 -3.31 -7.06
C ILE A 140 -30.18 -1.93 -7.65
N ASP A 141 -31.30 -1.74 -8.35
CA ASP A 141 -31.63 -0.51 -9.08
C ASP A 141 -30.48 -0.01 -9.98
N GLY A 142 -29.76 -0.95 -10.61
CA GLY A 142 -28.60 -0.66 -11.45
C GLY A 142 -27.29 -0.37 -10.71
N LYS A 143 -27.25 -0.42 -9.37
CA LYS A 143 -26.04 -0.25 -8.56
C LYS A 143 -25.38 -1.59 -8.27
N PRO A 144 -24.10 -1.80 -8.65
CA PRO A 144 -23.37 -3.03 -8.34
C PRO A 144 -23.21 -3.24 -6.84
N ILE A 145 -23.58 -4.42 -6.36
CA ILE A 145 -23.56 -4.79 -4.95
C ILE A 145 -23.12 -6.25 -4.73
N LYS A 146 -22.70 -6.55 -3.50
CA LYS A 146 -22.59 -7.92 -2.99
C LYS A 146 -23.71 -8.16 -1.99
N ILE A 147 -24.38 -9.31 -2.10
CA ILE A 147 -25.49 -9.68 -1.22
C ILE A 147 -25.33 -11.10 -0.65
N PRO A 148 -25.79 -11.36 0.58
CA PRO A 148 -25.90 -12.69 1.11
C PRO A 148 -27.15 -13.35 0.50
N HIS A 149 -27.09 -13.75 -0.77
CA HIS A 149 -28.25 -14.19 -1.54
C HIS A 149 -29.00 -15.39 -0.93
N GLN A 150 -28.32 -16.32 -0.25
CA GLN A 150 -28.99 -17.43 0.45
C GLN A 150 -29.78 -16.91 1.65
N CYS A 151 -29.15 -16.08 2.49
CA CYS A 151 -29.84 -15.49 3.64
C CYS A 151 -30.97 -14.54 3.22
N LEU A 152 -30.83 -13.87 2.07
CA LEU A 152 -31.89 -13.04 1.50
C LEU A 152 -33.11 -13.88 1.14
N MET A 153 -32.91 -15.02 0.46
CA MET A 153 -34.03 -15.91 0.14
C MET A 153 -34.71 -16.47 1.39
N GLU A 154 -33.92 -16.94 2.37
CA GLU A 154 -34.43 -17.41 3.66
C GLU A 154 -35.21 -16.31 4.42
N ALA A 155 -34.80 -15.04 4.30
CA ALA A 155 -35.47 -13.93 4.96
C ALA A 155 -36.77 -13.53 4.21
N LEU A 156 -36.78 -13.56 2.88
CA LEU A 156 -37.95 -13.27 2.05
C LEU A 156 -39.08 -14.30 2.24
N GLU A 157 -38.74 -15.54 2.60
CA GLU A 157 -39.72 -16.60 2.90
C GLU A 157 -40.44 -16.40 4.25
N LYS A 158 -39.95 -15.51 5.12
CA LYS A 158 -40.57 -15.25 6.43
C LYS A 158 -41.77 -14.31 6.31
N ASN A 159 -42.80 -14.58 7.12
CA ASN A 159 -43.94 -13.68 7.32
C ASN A 159 -43.46 -12.34 7.95
N ASP A 160 -44.12 -11.22 7.65
CA ASP A 160 -43.84 -9.87 8.20
C ASP A 160 -42.63 -9.12 7.57
N THR A 161 -42.41 -9.30 6.27
CA THR A 161 -41.30 -8.64 5.54
C THR A 161 -41.71 -7.64 4.47
N GLU A 162 -43.01 -7.41 4.29
CA GLU A 162 -43.56 -6.47 3.31
C GLU A 162 -43.27 -5.00 3.66
N SER A 163 -43.12 -4.70 4.95
CA SER A 163 -42.82 -3.36 5.46
C SER A 163 -41.33 -3.02 5.48
N VAL A 164 -40.46 -3.95 5.06
CA VAL A 164 -39.01 -3.78 5.11
C VAL A 164 -38.52 -3.12 3.83
N ASP A 165 -37.77 -2.03 3.97
CA ASP A 165 -36.99 -1.39 2.91
C ASP A 165 -35.75 -2.24 2.60
N TRP A 166 -35.96 -3.25 1.76
CA TRP A 166 -34.94 -4.22 1.33
C TRP A 166 -33.78 -3.54 0.63
N ARG A 167 -34.05 -2.49 -0.14
CA ARG A 167 -33.05 -1.65 -0.79
C ARG A 167 -32.09 -1.07 0.24
N LYS A 168 -32.57 -0.31 1.22
CA LYS A 168 -31.71 0.33 2.23
C LYS A 168 -30.89 -0.68 3.01
N ILE A 169 -31.49 -1.78 3.47
CA ILE A 169 -30.75 -2.78 4.27
C ILE A 169 -29.69 -3.51 3.45
N ILE A 170 -29.97 -3.88 2.20
CA ILE A 170 -29.00 -4.51 1.30
C ILE A 170 -27.83 -3.57 1.02
N LEU A 171 -28.13 -2.29 0.76
CA LEU A 171 -27.13 -1.25 0.55
C LEU A 171 -26.26 -1.07 1.81
N ALA A 172 -26.86 -1.03 3.00
CA ALA A 172 -26.15 -0.93 4.28
C ALA A 172 -25.23 -2.14 4.53
N ILE A 173 -25.69 -3.36 4.26
CA ILE A 173 -24.86 -4.59 4.35
C ILE A 173 -23.68 -4.48 3.40
N ASN A 174 -23.91 -4.06 2.15
CA ASN A 174 -22.85 -3.94 1.15
C ASN A 174 -21.79 -2.89 1.55
N VAL A 175 -22.19 -1.83 2.26
CA VAL A 175 -21.25 -0.89 2.88
C VAL A 175 -20.51 -1.58 4.02
N ALA A 176 -21.20 -2.22 4.97
CA ALA A 176 -20.60 -2.85 6.15
C ALA A 176 -19.56 -3.95 5.85
N ILE A 177 -19.71 -4.66 4.72
CA ILE A 177 -18.76 -5.70 4.28
C ILE A 177 -17.60 -5.16 3.44
N SER A 178 -17.61 -3.87 3.08
CA SER A 178 -16.59 -3.26 2.23
C SER A 178 -15.23 -3.29 2.93
N TYR A 179 -14.18 -3.62 2.17
CA TYR A 179 -12.83 -3.76 2.70
C TYR A 179 -11.85 -2.82 2.01
N TYR A 180 -11.20 -2.00 2.84
CA TYR A 180 -10.17 -1.04 2.49
C TYR A 180 -8.87 -1.43 3.22
N ASP A 181 -7.87 -1.94 2.49
CA ASP A 181 -6.58 -2.32 3.07
C ASP A 181 -5.84 -1.08 3.62
N PRO A 182 -5.63 -0.98 4.94
CA PRO A 182 -4.99 0.17 5.55
C PRO A 182 -3.47 0.22 5.28
N ASN A 183 -2.89 -0.85 4.75
CA ASN A 183 -1.45 -0.99 4.50
C ASN A 183 -1.03 -0.89 3.03
N SER A 184 -1.97 -0.72 2.11
CA SER A 184 -1.66 -0.82 0.69
C SER A 184 -0.77 0.34 0.21
N THR A 185 0.36 0.04 -0.43
CA THR A 185 1.33 1.06 -0.94
C THR A 185 0.81 1.85 -2.12
N ARG A 186 -0.35 1.47 -2.68
CA ARG A 186 -1.10 2.27 -3.67
C ARG A 186 -1.77 3.50 -3.04
N PHE A 187 -1.74 3.58 -1.70
CA PHE A 187 -2.24 4.65 -0.86
C PHE A 187 -1.09 5.53 -0.30
N GLY A 188 0.16 5.24 -0.71
CA GLY A 188 1.38 5.93 -0.27
C GLY A 188 2.30 6.34 -1.41
N GLY A 189 1.84 7.21 -2.32
CA GLY A 189 2.63 8.19 -3.08
C GLY A 189 3.87 7.78 -3.89
N ARG A 190 4.32 6.53 -3.94
CA ARG A 190 5.46 6.10 -4.77
C ARG A 190 5.16 4.75 -5.42
N MET A 191 4.85 4.81 -6.72
CA MET A 191 4.79 3.66 -7.62
C MET A 191 6.19 3.05 -7.82
N HIS A 192 6.71 2.35 -6.82
CA HIS A 192 7.86 1.45 -7.00
C HIS A 192 7.73 0.24 -6.08
N GLY A 193 7.02 -0.78 -6.56
CA GLY A 193 7.33 -2.20 -6.36
C GLY A 193 7.59 -2.71 -4.95
N ASN A 194 7.06 -2.11 -3.90
CA ASN A 194 7.48 -2.46 -2.55
C ASN A 194 6.34 -2.38 -1.54
N ARG A 195 5.89 -3.56 -1.08
CA ARG A 195 4.99 -3.82 0.05
C ARG A 195 5.65 -3.41 1.39
N ARG A 196 6.21 -2.18 1.49
CA ARG A 196 7.43 -1.93 2.30
C ARG A 196 7.27 -1.55 3.78
N MET A 197 6.07 -1.52 4.36
CA MET A 197 5.89 -1.63 5.81
C MET A 197 4.39 -1.82 6.11
N ARG A 198 4.01 -2.94 6.72
CA ARG A 198 2.67 -3.08 7.29
C ARG A 198 2.64 -2.36 8.63
N GLN A 199 1.86 -1.30 8.74
CA GLN A 199 1.62 -0.62 10.01
C GLN A 199 0.49 -1.30 10.79
N PHE A 200 -0.48 -1.89 10.09
CA PHE A 200 -1.67 -2.48 10.67
C PHE A 200 -1.76 -3.98 10.37
N GLY A 201 -2.35 -4.74 11.30
CA GLY A 201 -2.63 -6.16 11.08
C GLY A 201 -3.58 -6.42 9.89
N ARG A 202 -3.58 -7.65 9.39
CA ARG A 202 -4.35 -8.07 8.19
C ARG A 202 -5.87 -8.05 8.35
N GLU A 203 -6.36 -8.00 9.58
CA GLU A 203 -7.79 -8.07 9.91
C GLU A 203 -8.42 -6.70 10.04
N LEU A 204 -7.61 -5.65 9.91
CA LEU A 204 -8.02 -4.27 10.01
C LEU A 204 -8.37 -3.69 8.65
N THR A 205 -9.25 -2.71 8.68
CA THR A 205 -9.72 -1.98 7.52
C THR A 205 -9.96 -0.51 7.83
N ILE A 206 -10.01 0.34 6.82
CA ILE A 206 -10.54 1.70 6.98
C ILE A 206 -12.06 1.58 7.14
N HIS A 207 -12.63 2.33 8.09
CA HIS A 207 -14.04 2.28 8.43
C HIS A 207 -14.93 2.46 7.20
N PRO A 208 -15.85 1.51 6.91
CA PRO A 208 -16.55 1.51 5.62
C PRO A 208 -17.41 2.75 5.32
N ALA A 209 -17.98 3.38 6.37
CA ALA A 209 -18.79 4.59 6.20
C ALA A 209 -17.99 5.82 5.70
N VAL A 210 -16.65 5.86 5.85
CA VAL A 210 -15.82 7.04 5.53
C VAL A 210 -16.01 7.50 4.08
N LYS A 211 -16.29 6.57 3.17
CA LYS A 211 -16.51 6.89 1.75
C LYS A 211 -17.86 7.58 1.50
N LEU A 212 -18.91 7.24 2.25
CA LEU A 212 -20.24 7.84 2.09
C LEU A 212 -20.29 9.27 2.62
N LEU A 213 -19.46 9.58 3.61
CA LEU A 213 -19.47 10.87 4.31
C LEU A 213 -18.74 11.98 3.54
N ASN A 214 -18.28 11.70 2.32
CA ASN A 214 -17.19 12.43 1.69
C ASN A 214 -17.45 12.87 0.24
N GLU A 215 -18.52 13.64 0.01
CA GLU A 215 -18.59 14.46 -1.21
C GLU A 215 -17.90 15.83 -1.05
N GLN A 216 -17.81 16.39 0.17
CA GLN A 216 -17.26 17.75 0.36
C GLN A 216 -16.31 17.97 1.58
N ASN A 217 -16.31 17.10 2.62
CA ASN A 217 -15.75 17.47 3.93
C ASN A 217 -14.47 16.78 4.44
N LEU A 218 -13.80 15.87 3.70
CA LEU A 218 -12.46 15.42 4.11
C LEU A 218 -11.37 16.36 3.56
N ALA A 219 -11.06 17.41 4.32
CA ALA A 219 -10.09 18.47 4.01
C ALA A 219 -8.62 18.00 3.84
N ASN A 220 -8.32 16.70 3.78
CA ASN A 220 -7.00 16.17 3.47
C ASN A 220 -6.95 15.59 2.06
N ASN A 221 -6.12 16.19 1.19
CA ASN A 221 -5.82 15.74 -0.17
C ASN A 221 -5.43 14.25 -0.26
N TRP A 222 -4.90 13.70 0.83
CA TRP A 222 -4.46 12.31 0.91
C TRP A 222 -5.63 11.31 0.87
N THR A 223 -6.69 11.50 1.67
CA THR A 223 -7.88 10.61 1.70
C THR A 223 -8.66 10.65 0.39
N ARG A 224 -8.74 11.83 -0.23
CA ARG A 224 -9.37 12.03 -1.54
C ARG A 224 -8.64 11.29 -2.67
N ASN A 225 -7.31 11.39 -2.71
CA ASN A 225 -6.49 10.69 -3.71
C ASN A 225 -6.46 9.17 -3.47
N MET A 226 -6.50 8.74 -2.21
CA MET A 226 -6.56 7.33 -1.80
C MET A 226 -7.83 6.61 -2.26
N ILE A 227 -9.01 7.20 -2.00
CA ILE A 227 -10.30 6.60 -2.38
C ILE A 227 -10.41 6.52 -3.90
N ALA A 228 -10.00 7.57 -4.62
CA ALA A 228 -9.99 7.57 -6.09
C ALA A 228 -9.06 6.50 -6.71
N LEU A 229 -7.98 6.12 -6.01
CA LEU A 229 -7.05 5.07 -6.45
C LEU A 229 -7.49 3.65 -6.04
N ALA A 230 -8.15 3.50 -4.88
CA ALA A 230 -8.76 2.24 -4.44
C ALA A 230 -9.75 1.70 -5.48
N ASN A 231 -10.57 2.60 -6.05
CA ASN A 231 -11.57 2.32 -7.08
C ASN A 231 -11.01 1.70 -8.35
N ARG A 232 -9.76 2.00 -8.70
CA ARG A 232 -9.16 1.50 -9.95
C ARG A 232 -8.72 0.04 -9.86
N TYR A 233 -8.56 -0.50 -8.66
CA TYR A 233 -7.83 -1.76 -8.47
C TYR A 233 -8.38 -2.72 -7.41
N ASN A 234 -9.37 -2.31 -6.60
CA ASN A 234 -9.96 -3.16 -5.57
C ASN A 234 -11.44 -3.43 -5.87
N ALA A 235 -11.76 -4.68 -6.26
CA ALA A 235 -13.13 -5.13 -6.56
C ALA A 235 -14.02 -5.25 -5.31
N GLU A 236 -13.48 -5.07 -4.11
CA GLU A 236 -14.23 -5.11 -2.83
C GLU A 236 -14.62 -3.73 -2.30
N VAL A 237 -14.32 -2.66 -3.04
CA VAL A 237 -14.60 -1.28 -2.65
C VAL A 237 -15.89 -0.81 -3.31
N ASN A 238 -16.88 -0.45 -2.48
CA ASN A 238 -18.17 -0.02 -2.95
C ASN A 238 -18.21 1.48 -3.29
N ILE A 239 -18.33 1.80 -4.58
CA ILE A 239 -18.27 3.19 -5.06
C ILE A 239 -19.58 3.76 -5.56
N HIS A 240 -20.57 2.89 -5.79
CA HIS A 240 -21.82 3.27 -6.46
C HIS A 240 -22.95 3.62 -5.50
N ILE A 241 -22.78 3.37 -4.20
CA ILE A 241 -23.73 3.80 -3.16
C ILE A 241 -23.40 5.24 -2.75
N HIS A 242 -24.42 6.10 -2.81
CA HIS A 242 -24.37 7.48 -2.37
C HIS A 242 -24.96 7.63 -0.96
N LYS A 243 -24.74 8.78 -0.33
CA LYS A 243 -25.20 9.05 1.03
C LYS A 243 -26.73 9.08 1.10
N GLU A 244 -27.36 9.64 0.08
CA GLU A 244 -28.81 9.84 -0.05
C GLU A 244 -29.56 8.51 -0.07
N ASP A 245 -28.92 7.46 -0.63
CA ASP A 245 -29.47 6.11 -0.68
C ASP A 245 -29.69 5.47 0.69
N LEU A 246 -28.99 5.98 1.71
CA LEU A 246 -29.02 5.51 3.09
C LEU A 246 -29.46 6.64 4.04
N SER A 247 -30.15 7.65 3.50
CA SER A 247 -30.72 8.72 4.29
C SER A 247 -31.74 8.18 5.30
N GLY A 248 -31.81 8.81 6.48
CA GLY A 248 -32.62 8.35 7.59
C GLY A 248 -32.00 7.22 8.41
N ALA A 249 -30.93 6.56 7.95
CA ALA A 249 -30.24 5.54 8.73
C ALA A 249 -29.58 6.14 9.99
N GLU A 250 -29.76 5.46 11.11
CA GLU A 250 -29.36 5.99 12.42
C GLU A 250 -27.83 6.10 12.55
N TRP A 251 -27.08 5.10 12.08
CA TRP A 251 -25.61 5.17 12.03
C TRP A 251 -25.11 6.34 11.18
N LEU A 252 -25.81 6.70 10.11
CA LEU A 252 -25.43 7.81 9.24
C LEU A 252 -25.66 9.14 9.93
N ARG A 253 -26.81 9.30 10.61
CA ARG A 253 -27.11 10.47 11.45
C ARG A 253 -26.03 10.70 12.52
N ARG A 254 -25.59 9.64 13.19
CA ARG A 254 -24.51 9.70 14.20
C ARG A 254 -23.19 10.21 13.61
N TRP A 255 -22.87 9.85 12.37
CA TRP A 255 -21.71 10.42 11.69
C TRP A 255 -21.89 11.90 11.37
N GLU A 256 -23.07 12.33 10.93
CA GLU A 256 -23.34 13.75 10.70
C GLU A 256 -23.16 14.57 11.98
N ASP A 257 -23.71 14.10 13.10
CA ASP A 257 -23.57 14.74 14.40
C ASP A 257 -22.11 14.75 14.87
N PHE A 258 -21.42 13.61 14.72
CA PHE A 258 -20.01 13.49 15.08
C PHE A 258 -19.12 14.45 14.27
N LEU A 259 -19.33 14.54 12.95
CA LEU A 259 -18.57 15.43 12.06
C LEU A 259 -18.84 16.90 12.36
N ARG A 260 -20.09 17.28 12.67
CA ARG A 260 -20.44 18.64 13.11
C ARG A 260 -19.70 19.04 14.38
N GLN A 261 -19.47 18.10 15.30
CA GLN A 261 -18.82 18.35 16.59
C GLN A 261 -17.29 18.28 16.54
N ASN A 262 -16.69 17.56 15.57
CA ASN A 262 -15.27 17.20 15.57
C ASN A 262 -14.51 17.63 14.29
N GLU A 263 -14.89 18.76 13.69
CA GLU A 263 -14.41 19.28 12.39
C GLU A 263 -12.87 19.33 12.20
N LYS A 264 -12.08 19.31 13.28
CA LYS A 264 -10.61 19.53 13.25
C LYS A 264 -9.74 18.38 13.77
N SER A 265 -10.29 17.25 14.23
CA SER A 265 -9.55 16.29 15.07
C SER A 265 -9.49 14.84 14.56
N LEU A 266 -9.68 14.60 13.28
CA LEU A 266 -9.67 13.23 12.73
C LEU A 266 -8.33 12.88 12.08
N THR A 267 -7.53 12.07 12.76
CA THR A 267 -6.32 11.45 12.19
C THR A 267 -6.69 10.20 11.38
N GLN A 268 -5.75 9.71 10.58
CA GLN A 268 -5.90 8.47 9.82
C GLN A 268 -6.21 7.27 10.74
N ASP A 269 -5.56 7.20 11.89
CA ASP A 269 -5.71 6.11 12.86
C ASP A 269 -7.11 6.04 13.46
N ASN A 270 -7.82 7.18 13.56
CA ASN A 270 -9.19 7.26 14.10
C ASN A 270 -10.23 6.55 13.23
N HIS A 271 -9.88 6.17 12.00
CA HIS A 271 -10.77 5.48 11.07
C HIS A 271 -10.40 4.02 10.88
N ILE A 272 -9.37 3.52 11.55
CA ILE A 272 -8.98 2.11 11.42
C ILE A 272 -9.85 1.30 12.37
N VAL A 273 -10.54 0.30 11.81
CA VAL A 273 -11.43 -0.59 12.56
C VAL A 273 -11.20 -2.03 12.15
N THR A 274 -11.68 -2.94 12.97
CA THR A 274 -11.60 -4.37 12.68
C THR A 274 -12.65 -4.76 11.68
N ARG A 275 -12.31 -5.62 10.71
CA ARG A 275 -13.27 -6.11 9.72
C ARG A 275 -14.34 -6.96 10.40
N THR A 276 -15.59 -6.49 10.41
CA THR A 276 -16.67 -7.12 11.19
C THR A 276 -17.55 -8.08 10.41
N LEU A 277 -18.10 -7.69 9.27
CA LEU A 277 -18.98 -8.56 8.47
C LEU A 277 -18.29 -9.06 7.19
N VAL A 278 -18.63 -10.27 6.78
CA VAL A 278 -18.21 -10.87 5.51
C VAL A 278 -19.33 -11.72 4.91
N ILE A 279 -19.37 -11.77 3.59
CA ILE A 279 -20.19 -12.72 2.85
C ILE A 279 -19.30 -13.88 2.40
N SER A 280 -19.75 -15.10 2.63
CA SER A 280 -19.08 -16.34 2.22
C SER A 280 -20.16 -17.28 1.72
N GLU A 281 -20.01 -17.84 0.51
CA GLU A 281 -20.95 -18.85 -0.03
C GLU A 281 -22.42 -18.39 0.07
N GLY A 282 -22.69 -17.13 -0.31
CA GLY A 282 -24.04 -16.57 -0.28
C GLY A 282 -24.64 -16.30 1.10
N ARG A 283 -23.92 -16.54 2.20
CA ARG A 283 -24.38 -16.30 3.57
C ARG A 283 -23.63 -15.16 4.24
N LEU A 284 -24.30 -14.49 5.18
CA LEU A 284 -23.74 -13.40 5.97
C LEU A 284 -23.08 -13.95 7.24
N PHE A 285 -21.85 -13.52 7.52
CA PHE A 285 -21.10 -13.95 8.70
C PHE A 285 -20.56 -12.75 9.48
N LEU A 286 -20.69 -12.84 10.80
CA LEU A 286 -20.03 -11.99 11.77
C LEU A 286 -18.67 -12.56 12.14
N ARG A 287 -17.64 -11.73 12.12
CA ARG A 287 -16.28 -12.09 12.49
C ARG A 287 -16.06 -11.80 13.97
N ILE A 288 -15.74 -12.84 14.72
CA ILE A 288 -15.48 -12.78 16.16
C ILE A 288 -14.13 -13.41 16.44
N ARG A 289 -13.41 -12.83 17.38
CA ARG A 289 -12.11 -13.31 17.82
C ARG A 289 -12.31 -14.42 18.87
N ARG A 290 -11.47 -15.46 18.75
CA ARG A 290 -11.38 -16.58 19.68
C ARG A 290 -9.90 -16.88 19.90
N GLY A 291 -9.34 -16.32 20.96
CA GLY A 291 -7.91 -16.36 21.25
C GLY A 291 -7.12 -15.59 20.19
N THR A 292 -6.18 -16.25 19.53
CA THR A 292 -5.34 -15.64 18.47
C THR A 292 -5.98 -15.69 17.08
N ARG A 293 -7.17 -16.28 16.91
CA ARG A 293 -7.80 -16.51 15.60
C ARG A 293 -9.15 -15.81 15.46
N TRP A 294 -9.45 -15.39 14.24
CA TRP A 294 -10.76 -14.87 13.85
C TRP A 294 -11.63 -16.00 13.31
N LYS A 295 -12.80 -16.21 13.90
CA LYS A 295 -13.82 -17.16 13.44
C LYS A 295 -15.00 -16.42 12.83
N LYS A 296 -15.70 -17.12 11.93
CA LYS A 296 -16.95 -16.66 11.32
C LYS A 296 -18.12 -17.31 12.08
N ILE A 297 -19.10 -16.51 12.48
CA ILE A 297 -20.37 -16.95 13.06
C ILE A 297 -21.46 -16.55 12.06
N GLN A 298 -22.32 -17.49 11.67
CA GLN A 298 -23.37 -17.21 10.71
C GLN A 298 -24.40 -16.27 11.33
N VAL A 299 -24.74 -15.20 10.62
CA VAL A 299 -25.81 -14.28 11.01
C VAL A 299 -27.15 -14.89 10.56
N PRO A 300 -28.19 -14.91 11.42
CA PRO A 300 -29.52 -15.37 11.05
C PRO A 300 -30.09 -14.58 9.88
N ALA A 301 -30.97 -15.21 9.11
CA ALA A 301 -31.70 -14.57 8.02
C ALA A 301 -32.83 -13.68 8.55
N ASP A 302 -32.48 -12.58 9.22
CA ASP A 302 -33.43 -11.66 9.84
C ASP A 302 -33.04 -10.19 9.56
N PRO A 303 -33.88 -9.42 8.85
CA PRO A 303 -33.56 -8.03 8.50
C PRO A 303 -33.42 -7.13 9.73
N LYS A 304 -34.10 -7.41 10.85
CA LYS A 304 -33.98 -6.62 12.09
C LYS A 304 -32.59 -6.80 12.70
N ILE A 305 -32.10 -8.04 12.74
CA ILE A 305 -30.72 -8.34 13.20
C ILE A 305 -29.70 -7.70 12.27
N TRP A 306 -29.90 -7.78 10.95
CA TRP A 306 -28.98 -7.14 10.00
C TRP A 306 -28.92 -5.63 10.20
N ALA A 307 -30.06 -4.97 10.42
CA ALA A 307 -30.14 -3.55 10.64
C ALA A 307 -29.40 -3.11 11.90
N LEU A 308 -29.61 -3.83 13.00
CA LEU A 308 -28.95 -3.56 14.28
C LEU A 308 -27.43 -3.75 14.18
N LEU A 309 -26.97 -4.81 13.50
CA LEU A 309 -25.55 -5.01 13.23
C LEU A 309 -24.98 -3.89 12.36
N CYS A 310 -25.67 -3.49 11.30
CA CYS A 310 -25.27 -2.36 10.46
C CYS A 310 -25.18 -1.06 11.28
N ASP A 311 -26.16 -0.79 12.15
CA ASP A 311 -26.14 0.38 13.03
C ASP A 311 -24.88 0.39 13.91
N TRP A 312 -24.56 -0.73 14.55
CA TRP A 312 -23.39 -0.80 15.42
C TRP A 312 -22.07 -0.72 14.66
N ILE A 313 -21.95 -1.47 13.55
CA ILE A 313 -20.71 -1.55 12.77
C ILE A 313 -20.41 -0.25 12.07
N LEU A 314 -21.42 0.38 11.47
CA LEU A 314 -21.25 1.58 10.67
C LEU A 314 -21.29 2.87 11.49
N SER A 315 -21.57 2.82 12.79
CA SER A 315 -21.47 3.99 13.67
C SER A 315 -20.02 4.49 13.80
N PRO A 316 -19.79 5.77 14.14
CA PRO A 316 -18.45 6.30 14.35
C PRO A 316 -17.62 5.43 15.31
N PRO A 317 -16.30 5.23 15.07
CA PRO A 317 -15.48 4.32 15.89
C PRO A 317 -15.46 4.62 17.39
N MET A 318 -15.70 5.88 17.77
CA MET A 318 -15.76 6.36 19.15
C MET A 318 -17.17 6.34 19.75
N HIS A 319 -18.19 6.03 18.94
CA HIS A 319 -19.58 5.93 19.41
C HIS A 319 -19.79 4.65 20.22
N ALA A 320 -20.64 4.71 21.24
CA ALA A 320 -20.91 3.60 22.16
C ALA A 320 -21.32 2.31 21.43
N ASP A 321 -22.13 2.40 20.38
CA ASP A 321 -22.56 1.23 19.61
C ASP A 321 -21.44 0.57 18.81
N HIS A 322 -20.49 1.33 18.25
CA HIS A 322 -19.32 0.74 17.58
C HIS A 322 -18.39 0.09 18.61
N ILE A 323 -18.19 0.75 19.76
CA ILE A 323 -17.44 0.20 20.89
C ILE A 323 -18.10 -1.09 21.39
N ARG A 324 -19.44 -1.14 21.46
CA ARG A 324 -20.21 -2.35 21.82
C ARG A 324 -19.91 -3.49 20.87
N MET A 325 -20.03 -3.27 19.56
CA MET A 325 -19.71 -4.28 18.56
C MET A 325 -18.28 -4.77 18.71
N ARG A 326 -17.33 -3.86 18.89
CA ARG A 326 -15.94 -4.22 19.14
C ARG A 326 -15.79 -5.06 20.41
N CYS A 327 -16.46 -4.73 21.52
CA CYS A 327 -16.39 -5.55 22.73
C CYS A 327 -17.01 -6.95 22.53
N ILE A 328 -18.12 -7.05 21.80
CA ILE A 328 -18.72 -8.34 21.42
C ILE A 328 -17.74 -9.18 20.60
N GLN A 329 -17.02 -8.57 19.66
CA GLN A 329 -16.05 -9.28 18.81
C GLN A 329 -14.88 -9.89 19.59
N TYR A 330 -14.51 -9.33 20.75
CA TYR A 330 -13.32 -9.72 21.50
C TYR A 330 -13.68 -10.53 22.77
N GLY A 331 -14.74 -10.14 23.49
CA GLY A 331 -15.00 -10.70 24.82
C GLY A 331 -16.09 -11.78 24.91
N LEU A 332 -17.02 -11.84 23.96
CA LEU A 332 -18.27 -12.55 24.22
C LEU A 332 -18.08 -14.06 24.43
N PHE A 333 -17.22 -14.70 23.63
CA PHE A 333 -16.99 -16.15 23.67
C PHE A 333 -15.75 -16.55 24.49
N THR A 334 -15.17 -15.63 25.27
CA THR A 334 -13.86 -15.83 25.91
C THR A 334 -13.94 -15.69 27.43
N THR A 335 -13.56 -16.74 28.17
CA THR A 335 -13.54 -16.73 29.65
C THR A 335 -12.22 -16.23 30.26
N ALA A 336 -11.19 -16.06 29.43
CA ALA A 336 -9.84 -15.66 29.83
C ALA A 336 -9.47 -14.33 29.13
N PRO A 337 -8.49 -13.58 29.65
CA PRO A 337 -8.05 -12.34 29.02
C PRO A 337 -7.55 -12.64 27.60
N GLU A 338 -8.24 -12.09 26.60
CA GLU A 338 -8.14 -12.52 25.19
C GLU A 338 -6.79 -12.14 24.57
N PHE A 339 -6.11 -11.19 25.19
CA PHE A 339 -4.88 -10.63 24.65
C PHE A 339 -3.65 -11.48 24.96
N ILE A 340 -3.77 -12.41 25.91
CA ILE A 340 -2.71 -13.36 26.21
C ILE A 340 -2.56 -14.30 25.01
N LEU A 341 -1.35 -14.31 24.43
CA LEU A 341 -1.00 -15.23 23.37
C LEU A 341 -1.16 -16.67 23.86
N ASP A 342 -1.43 -17.61 22.95
CA ASP A 342 -1.43 -19.02 23.34
C ASP A 342 -0.06 -19.45 23.90
N PRO A 343 -0.01 -20.51 24.74
CA PRO A 343 1.22 -20.90 25.43
C PRO A 343 2.42 -21.16 24.52
N GLU A 344 2.19 -21.64 23.29
CA GLU A 344 3.25 -21.85 22.29
C GLU A 344 3.82 -20.51 21.84
N ASN A 345 2.97 -19.55 21.47
CA ASN A 345 3.40 -18.21 21.11
C ASN A 345 4.08 -17.48 22.28
N ILE A 346 3.63 -17.66 23.53
CA ILE A 346 4.32 -17.11 24.71
C ILE A 346 5.76 -17.64 24.79
N ARG A 347 5.93 -18.97 24.69
CA ARG A 347 7.26 -19.59 24.71
C ARG A 347 8.14 -19.08 23.58
N GLY A 348 7.60 -18.95 22.37
CA GLY A 348 8.37 -18.42 21.24
C GLY A 348 8.76 -16.94 21.39
N VAL A 349 7.88 -16.11 21.98
CA VAL A 349 8.21 -14.72 22.32
C VAL A 349 9.29 -14.66 23.40
N GLN A 350 9.24 -15.53 24.40
CA GLN A 350 10.27 -15.63 25.44
C GLN A 350 11.62 -16.09 24.88
N PHE A 351 11.63 -17.13 24.03
CA PHE A 351 12.82 -17.59 23.34
C PHE A 351 13.48 -16.45 22.54
N PHE A 352 12.71 -15.74 21.72
CA PHE A 352 13.27 -14.65 20.93
C PHE A 352 13.72 -13.46 21.78
N ARG A 353 13.01 -13.16 22.88
CA ARG A 353 13.47 -12.15 23.85
C ARG A 353 14.82 -12.53 24.45
N ASN A 354 15.05 -13.80 24.80
CA ASN A 354 16.32 -14.25 25.34
C ASN A 354 17.45 -14.05 24.32
N ILE A 355 17.20 -14.35 23.03
CA ILE A 355 18.17 -14.05 21.96
C ILE A 355 18.52 -12.57 21.92
N ILE A 356 17.51 -11.68 21.99
CA ILE A 356 17.74 -10.23 21.99
C ILE A 356 18.54 -9.79 23.23
N ALA A 357 18.26 -10.37 24.40
CA ALA A 357 18.94 -10.03 25.64
C ALA A 357 20.39 -10.53 25.70
N GLU A 358 20.67 -11.67 25.08
CA GLU A 358 21.99 -12.32 25.09
C GLU A 358 22.90 -11.85 23.93
N ASN A 359 22.35 -11.23 22.89
CA ASN A 359 23.10 -10.84 21.69
C ASN A 359 22.98 -9.34 21.40
N GLU A 360 24.07 -8.59 21.63
CA GLU A 360 24.15 -7.14 21.34
C GLU A 360 23.96 -6.81 19.85
N ASN A 361 24.14 -7.79 18.97
CA ASN A 361 23.95 -7.66 17.53
C ASN A 361 22.47 -7.65 17.10
N VAL A 362 21.51 -7.86 18.02
CA VAL A 362 20.08 -7.87 17.73
C VAL A 362 19.40 -6.72 18.47
N GLU A 363 18.80 -5.79 17.72
CA GLU A 363 18.14 -4.61 18.28
C GLU A 363 16.69 -4.52 17.77
N LEU A 364 15.75 -4.27 18.69
CA LEU A 364 14.38 -3.96 18.30
C LEU A 364 14.30 -2.56 17.72
N MET A 365 13.55 -2.40 16.62
CA MET A 365 13.20 -1.09 16.05
C MET A 365 11.68 -0.88 16.15
N PRO A 366 11.13 -0.48 17.33
CA PRO A 366 9.69 -0.37 17.55
C PRO A 366 9.01 0.55 16.53
N GLU A 367 9.63 1.69 16.21
CA GLU A 367 9.12 2.67 15.25
C GLU A 367 8.94 2.11 13.83
N ARG A 368 9.69 1.06 13.48
CA ARG A 368 9.60 0.41 12.16
C ARG A 368 8.81 -0.89 12.18
N LYS A 369 8.39 -1.34 13.37
CA LYS A 369 7.87 -2.68 13.60
C LYS A 369 8.80 -3.79 13.06
N SER A 370 10.11 -3.61 13.26
CA SER A 370 11.14 -4.49 12.71
C SER A 370 12.22 -4.82 13.74
N ILE A 371 13.08 -5.79 13.41
CA ILE A 371 14.28 -6.16 14.16
C ILE A 371 15.50 -5.88 13.28
N ALA A 372 16.50 -5.19 13.83
CA ALA A 372 17.81 -5.03 13.22
C ALA A 372 18.74 -6.13 13.71
N VAL A 373 19.46 -6.78 12.79
CA VAL A 373 20.41 -7.85 13.08
C VAL A 373 21.74 -7.52 12.40
N VAL A 374 22.81 -7.38 13.17
CA VAL A 374 24.16 -7.13 12.67
C VAL A 374 24.85 -8.47 12.41
N GLY A 375 25.17 -8.76 11.15
CA GLY A 375 25.92 -9.94 10.76
C GLY A 375 27.42 -9.79 11.00
N VAL A 376 28.13 -10.92 11.11
CA VAL A 376 29.60 -10.99 11.19
C VAL A 376 30.25 -10.28 9.99
N SER A 377 29.59 -10.28 8.83
CA SER A 377 30.06 -9.56 7.65
C SER A 377 30.11 -8.04 7.81
N GLY A 378 29.51 -7.46 8.86
CA GLY A 378 29.31 -6.01 9.06
C GLY A 378 28.05 -5.46 8.40
N VAL A 379 27.26 -6.29 7.72
CA VAL A 379 25.95 -5.91 7.16
C VAL A 379 24.90 -5.92 8.26
N THR A 380 24.11 -4.86 8.36
CA THR A 380 22.91 -4.82 9.22
C THR A 380 21.69 -5.22 8.41
N TRP A 381 21.11 -6.36 8.75
CA TRP A 381 19.84 -6.88 8.25
C TRP A 381 18.66 -6.27 9.00
N LEU A 382 17.56 -6.05 8.30
CA LEU A 382 16.28 -5.62 8.84
C LEU A 382 15.27 -6.74 8.58
N VAL A 383 14.87 -7.41 9.66
CA VAL A 383 13.86 -8.47 9.66
C VAL A 383 12.52 -7.82 10.04
N THR A 384 11.54 -7.92 9.16
CA THR A 384 10.20 -7.37 9.37
C THR A 384 9.19 -8.51 9.34
N PRO A 385 8.50 -8.81 10.45
CA PRO A 385 7.43 -9.79 10.46
C PRO A 385 6.31 -9.41 9.47
N GLY A 386 5.68 -10.42 8.86
CA GLY A 386 4.61 -10.26 7.88
C GLY A 386 4.93 -10.84 6.50
N PRO A 387 3.99 -10.76 5.55
CA PRO A 387 4.03 -11.54 4.31
C PRO A 387 5.23 -11.16 3.43
N GLY A 388 6.19 -12.07 3.32
CA GLY A 388 7.42 -11.92 2.53
C GLY A 388 7.44 -12.69 1.21
N PRO A 389 8.60 -12.69 0.52
CA PRO A 389 8.80 -13.48 -0.69
C PRO A 389 8.44 -14.95 -0.48
N HIS A 390 7.94 -15.61 -1.53
CA HIS A 390 7.61 -17.05 -1.51
C HIS A 390 6.63 -17.45 -0.39
N ASN A 391 5.73 -16.55 -0.01
CA ASN A 391 4.76 -16.75 1.09
C ASN A 391 5.41 -16.98 2.46
N SER A 392 6.63 -16.45 2.66
CA SER A 392 7.28 -16.40 3.97
C SER A 392 6.50 -15.49 4.92
N ARG A 393 6.57 -15.77 6.23
CA ARG A 393 5.95 -15.00 7.31
C ARG A 393 6.78 -13.80 7.77
N PHE A 394 7.89 -13.51 7.09
CA PHE A 394 8.75 -12.35 7.36
C PHE A 394 9.44 -11.88 6.08
N GLN A 395 9.92 -10.63 6.11
CA GLN A 395 10.74 -10.01 5.08
C GLN A 395 12.12 -9.70 5.64
N VAL A 396 13.17 -9.96 4.87
CA VAL A 396 14.55 -9.60 5.23
C VAL A 396 15.13 -8.70 4.16
N ARG A 397 15.80 -7.63 4.57
CA ARG A 397 16.53 -6.71 3.69
C ARG A 397 17.75 -6.18 4.41
N TRP A 398 18.83 -5.88 3.70
CA TRP A 398 19.93 -5.11 4.27
C TRP A 398 19.61 -3.62 4.40
N LEU A 399 20.13 -3.01 5.46
CA LEU A 399 19.87 -1.63 5.86
C LEU A 399 21.16 -0.80 5.92
N LYS A 400 22.20 -1.34 6.55
CA LYS A 400 23.48 -0.67 6.76
C LYS A 400 24.64 -1.60 6.42
N ILE A 401 25.80 -1.02 6.15
CA ILE A 401 27.10 -1.70 6.07
C ILE A 401 28.04 -0.91 6.98
N ASP A 402 28.66 -1.56 7.95
CA ASP A 402 29.60 -0.94 8.91
C ASP A 402 29.02 0.33 9.56
N GLY A 403 27.72 0.28 9.92
CA GLY A 403 26.99 1.40 10.50
C GLY A 403 26.51 2.48 9.51
N LYS A 404 26.97 2.45 8.24
CA LYS A 404 26.56 3.40 7.20
C LYS A 404 25.32 2.94 6.46
N THR A 405 24.38 3.86 6.28
CA THR A 405 23.08 3.55 5.69
C THR A 405 23.18 3.34 4.17
N VAL A 406 22.72 2.18 3.68
CA VAL A 406 22.74 1.85 2.24
C VAL A 406 21.68 2.68 1.48
N PRO A 407 21.91 3.15 0.25
CA PRO A 407 20.89 3.84 -0.55
C PRO A 407 19.62 2.99 -0.77
N LEU A 408 18.45 3.62 -0.68
CA LEU A 408 17.13 2.95 -0.80
C LEU A 408 16.96 2.10 -2.08
N ARG A 409 17.61 2.49 -3.18
CA ARG A 409 17.57 1.77 -4.47
C ARG A 409 18.30 0.43 -4.45
N GLN A 410 19.23 0.25 -3.51
CA GLN A 410 20.03 -0.96 -3.39
C GLN A 410 19.52 -1.89 -2.27
N ARG A 411 18.57 -1.44 -1.45
CA ARG A 411 17.99 -2.20 -0.33
C ARG A 411 16.94 -3.20 -0.78
N ASP A 412 17.34 -4.14 -1.62
CA ASP A 412 16.49 -5.22 -2.09
C ASP A 412 16.19 -6.23 -0.97
N ASN A 413 15.06 -6.92 -1.13
CA ASN A 413 14.67 -7.99 -0.23
C ASN A 413 15.47 -9.25 -0.56
N ILE A 414 15.88 -9.97 0.48
CA ILE A 414 16.44 -11.31 0.39
C ILE A 414 15.31 -12.32 0.38
N CYS A 415 15.46 -13.35 -0.45
CA CYS A 415 14.53 -14.47 -0.51
C CYS A 415 15.01 -15.58 0.42
N ILE A 416 14.45 -15.61 1.63
CA ILE A 416 14.56 -16.75 2.54
C ILE A 416 13.30 -17.59 2.37
N VAL A 417 13.45 -18.76 1.76
CA VAL A 417 12.36 -19.74 1.64
C VAL A 417 12.26 -20.50 2.96
N GLU A 418 11.12 -20.39 3.65
CA GLU A 418 10.90 -21.18 4.85
C GLU A 418 10.80 -22.67 4.49
N THR A 419 11.64 -23.50 5.11
CA THR A 419 11.49 -24.96 5.05
C THR A 419 10.25 -25.40 5.84
N ASP A 420 9.80 -26.63 5.63
CA ASP A 420 8.63 -27.15 6.33
C ASP A 420 8.86 -27.20 7.86
N GLU A 421 10.10 -27.45 8.31
CA GLU A 421 10.45 -27.38 9.73
C GLU A 421 10.30 -25.96 10.28
N LEU A 422 10.79 -24.94 9.54
CA LEU A 422 10.69 -23.54 9.96
C LEU A 422 9.23 -23.06 9.96
N ARG A 423 8.42 -23.50 8.99
CA ARG A 423 6.97 -23.20 8.94
C ARG A 423 6.20 -23.81 10.10
N GLY A 424 6.65 -24.96 10.61
CA GLY A 424 6.06 -25.62 11.78
C GLY A 424 6.26 -24.84 13.08
N LEU A 425 7.23 -23.93 13.15
CA LEU A 425 7.51 -23.13 14.34
C LEU A 425 6.54 -21.95 14.50
N VAL A 426 6.29 -21.54 15.75
CA VAL A 426 5.63 -20.27 16.05
C VAL A 426 6.47 -19.08 15.57
N LEU A 427 5.84 -17.93 15.36
CA LEU A 427 6.51 -16.78 14.74
C LEU A 427 7.74 -16.31 15.54
N GLY A 428 7.68 -16.34 16.87
CA GLY A 428 8.82 -15.98 17.73
C GLY A 428 10.04 -16.87 17.50
N ASP A 429 9.85 -18.19 17.47
CA ASP A 429 10.92 -19.16 17.24
C ASP A 429 11.51 -19.02 15.82
N ALA A 430 10.65 -18.85 14.82
CA ALA A 430 11.10 -18.64 13.45
C ALA A 430 11.98 -17.39 13.34
N LEU A 431 11.54 -16.26 13.90
CA LEU A 431 12.31 -15.01 13.90
C LEU A 431 13.61 -15.13 14.70
N GLY A 432 13.62 -15.88 15.79
CA GLY A 432 14.84 -16.21 16.53
C GLY A 432 15.84 -16.99 15.69
N ALA A 433 15.39 -18.06 15.04
CA ALA A 433 16.22 -18.88 14.16
C ALA A 433 16.83 -18.07 13.00
N ILE A 434 16.03 -17.22 12.36
CA ILE A 434 16.49 -16.35 11.26
C ILE A 434 17.47 -15.30 11.77
N SER A 435 17.19 -14.70 12.93
CA SER A 435 18.10 -13.70 13.52
C SER A 435 19.46 -14.34 13.81
N LEU A 436 19.50 -15.53 14.39
CA LEU A 436 20.74 -16.27 14.62
C LEU A 436 21.46 -16.62 13.31
N ALA A 437 20.72 -17.05 12.27
CA ALA A 437 21.29 -17.31 10.95
C ALA A 437 21.90 -16.05 10.31
N LEU A 438 21.27 -14.89 10.49
CA LEU A 438 21.75 -13.61 9.96
C LEU A 438 22.89 -13.00 10.78
N ILE A 439 23.02 -13.34 12.06
CA ILE A 439 24.22 -13.00 12.85
C ILE A 439 25.43 -13.67 12.19
N ASP A 440 25.34 -14.96 11.87
CA ASP A 440 26.40 -15.69 11.16
C ASP A 440 26.17 -15.74 9.63
N ASP A 441 25.96 -14.56 9.04
CA ASP A 441 25.62 -14.43 7.62
C ASP A 441 26.68 -14.98 6.66
N ILE A 442 27.96 -14.98 7.07
CA ILE A 442 29.07 -15.56 6.29
C ILE A 442 28.89 -17.07 6.12
N ASN A 443 28.54 -17.81 7.18
CA ASN A 443 28.31 -19.25 7.05
C ASN A 443 26.94 -19.54 6.45
N SER A 444 25.92 -18.73 6.82
CA SER A 444 24.55 -18.91 6.35
C SER A 444 24.38 -18.68 4.84
N GLN A 445 25.27 -17.93 4.18
CA GLN A 445 25.22 -17.76 2.72
C GLN A 445 25.32 -19.07 1.93
N THR A 446 25.88 -20.13 2.54
CA THR A 446 25.96 -21.48 1.93
C THR A 446 24.60 -22.18 1.84
N LYS A 447 23.62 -21.73 2.63
CA LYS A 447 22.26 -22.27 2.69
C LYS A 447 21.20 -21.27 2.22
N ILE A 448 21.52 -19.98 2.22
CA ILE A 448 20.63 -18.90 1.79
C ILE A 448 21.31 -18.17 0.63
N ASP A 449 21.05 -18.63 -0.59
CA ASP A 449 21.72 -18.19 -1.82
C ASP A 449 21.67 -16.67 -2.05
N THR A 450 20.64 -15.99 -1.53
CA THR A 450 20.45 -14.55 -1.72
C THR A 450 21.28 -13.68 -0.77
N ILE A 451 21.97 -14.25 0.23
CA ILE A 451 22.91 -13.51 1.09
C ILE A 451 24.21 -13.21 0.33
N GLY A 452 24.78 -14.19 -0.37
CA GLY A 452 26.08 -14.04 -1.06
C GLY A 452 26.16 -12.82 -1.99
N PRO A 453 25.20 -12.61 -2.92
CA PRO A 453 25.18 -11.43 -3.77
C PRO A 453 25.14 -10.09 -3.01
N VAL A 454 24.49 -10.05 -1.85
CA VAL A 454 24.44 -8.86 -1.00
C VAL A 454 25.78 -8.62 -0.31
N LEU A 455 26.44 -9.67 0.18
CA LEU A 455 27.79 -9.56 0.76
C LEU A 455 28.81 -9.08 -0.29
N GLU A 456 28.74 -9.60 -1.51
CA GLU A 456 29.56 -9.09 -2.62
C GLU A 456 29.28 -7.62 -2.93
N ALA A 457 28.00 -7.22 -2.94
CA ALA A 457 27.62 -5.82 -3.14
C ALA A 457 28.15 -4.93 -2.01
N ALA A 458 28.10 -5.42 -0.76
CA ALA A 458 28.67 -4.72 0.38
C ALA A 458 30.18 -4.52 0.24
N ASN A 459 30.90 -5.55 -0.19
CA ASN A 459 32.35 -5.47 -0.43
C ASN A 459 32.69 -4.50 -1.57
N ARG A 460 31.94 -4.53 -2.67
CA ARG A 460 32.10 -3.54 -3.76
C ARG A 460 31.89 -2.11 -3.27
N LEU A 461 30.89 -1.86 -2.42
CA LEU A 461 30.65 -0.54 -1.84
C LEU A 461 31.80 -0.07 -0.93
N ARG A 462 32.40 -0.99 -0.16
CA ARG A 462 33.60 -0.70 0.65
C ARG A 462 34.81 -0.36 -0.22
N GLU A 463 34.99 -1.06 -1.34
CA GLU A 463 36.07 -0.81 -2.30
C GLU A 463 35.88 0.51 -3.07
N ASP A 464 34.66 0.78 -3.54
CA ASP A 464 34.31 2.04 -4.21
C ASP A 464 34.51 3.23 -3.27
N GLU A 465 34.22 3.11 -1.97
CA GLU A 465 34.53 4.17 -0.99
C GLU A 465 36.04 4.42 -0.86
N LYS A 466 36.86 3.36 -0.84
CA LYS A 466 38.33 3.49 -0.81
C LYS A 466 38.92 4.05 -2.11
N THR A 467 38.26 3.86 -3.24
CA THR A 467 38.70 4.35 -4.56
C THR A 467 38.02 5.66 -4.99
N HIS A 468 36.98 6.10 -4.28
CA HIS A 468 36.25 7.34 -4.53
C HIS A 468 37.18 8.56 -4.48
N ASP A 469 38.09 8.61 -3.51
CA ASP A 469 39.04 9.72 -3.37
C ASP A 469 40.02 9.77 -4.56
N VAL A 470 40.45 8.62 -5.06
CA VAL A 470 41.32 8.54 -6.24
C VAL A 470 40.59 8.98 -7.51
N ARG A 471 39.32 8.56 -7.69
CA ARG A 471 38.49 8.99 -8.83
C ARG A 471 38.15 10.48 -8.76
N THR A 472 37.82 10.99 -7.58
CA THR A 472 37.53 12.41 -7.35
C THR A 472 38.76 13.27 -7.61
N ARG A 473 39.94 12.82 -7.15
CA ARG A 473 41.23 13.46 -7.46
C ARG A 473 41.49 13.51 -8.96
N ASN A 474 41.30 12.39 -9.67
CA ASN A 474 41.53 12.32 -11.12
C ASN A 474 40.54 13.18 -11.91
N ARG A 475 39.27 13.24 -11.48
CA ARG A 475 38.24 14.09 -12.07
C ARG A 475 38.56 15.57 -11.88
N LEU A 476 38.95 15.99 -10.69
CA LEU A 476 39.37 17.37 -10.41
C LEU A 476 40.61 17.76 -11.23
N HIS A 477 41.56 16.84 -11.41
CA HIS A 477 42.70 17.04 -12.32
C HIS A 477 42.26 17.23 -13.78
N GLN A 478 41.32 16.41 -14.29
CA GLN A 478 40.78 16.57 -15.64
C GLN A 478 39.97 17.86 -15.83
N GLU A 479 39.22 18.29 -14.81
CA GLU A 479 38.46 19.55 -14.83
C GLU A 479 39.38 20.78 -14.80
N LEU A 480 40.54 20.69 -14.14
CA LEU A 480 41.59 21.72 -14.15
C LEU A 480 42.33 21.79 -15.50
N GLU A 481 42.66 20.65 -16.12
CA GLU A 481 43.29 20.60 -17.45
C GLU A 481 42.36 21.08 -18.58
N GLY A 482 41.05 21.04 -18.35
CA GLY A 482 40.00 21.43 -19.31
C GLY A 482 39.43 22.85 -19.15
N ASN A 483 40.07 23.76 -18.39
CA ASN A 483 39.50 25.07 -18.07
C ASN A 483 39.24 25.94 -19.34
N PRO A 484 37.97 26.14 -19.76
CA PRO A 484 37.66 26.88 -21.00
C PRO A 484 38.05 28.36 -20.92
N ALA A 485 38.03 28.95 -19.71
CA ALA A 485 38.38 30.35 -19.52
C ALA A 485 39.87 30.60 -19.75
N GLU A 486 40.74 29.71 -19.25
CA GLU A 486 42.19 29.83 -19.47
C GLU A 486 42.56 29.60 -20.94
N GLN A 487 41.90 28.65 -21.61
CA GLN A 487 42.07 28.43 -23.05
C GLN A 487 41.67 29.67 -23.85
N LEU A 488 40.55 30.33 -23.52
CA LEU A 488 40.13 31.58 -24.15
C LEU A 488 41.13 32.72 -23.92
N VAL A 489 41.66 32.85 -22.71
CA VAL A 489 42.69 33.86 -22.40
C VAL A 489 43.93 33.63 -23.27
N ARG A 490 44.50 32.41 -23.29
CA ARG A 490 45.67 32.09 -24.12
C ARG A 490 45.41 32.31 -25.62
N ARG A 491 44.21 31.96 -26.10
CA ARG A 491 43.81 32.20 -27.49
C ARG A 491 43.84 33.70 -27.82
N ALA A 492 43.29 34.54 -26.95
CA ALA A 492 43.20 35.98 -27.14
C ALA A 492 44.53 36.72 -26.94
N THR A 493 45.35 36.31 -25.97
CA THR A 493 46.58 37.03 -25.59
C THR A 493 47.84 36.51 -26.28
N GLU A 494 47.85 35.26 -26.72
CA GLU A 494 49.04 34.64 -27.32
C GLU A 494 48.78 34.14 -28.74
N THR A 495 47.77 33.30 -28.94
CA THR A 495 47.58 32.60 -30.21
C THR A 495 47.20 33.53 -31.35
N PHE A 496 46.14 34.33 -31.20
CA PHE A 496 45.72 35.27 -32.25
C PHE A 496 46.73 36.41 -32.47
N PRO A 497 47.34 37.01 -31.43
CA PRO A 497 48.40 38.00 -31.65
C PRO A 497 49.62 37.45 -32.39
N ARG A 498 50.00 36.18 -32.15
CA ARG A 498 51.08 35.53 -32.91
C ARG A 498 50.67 35.29 -34.37
N LEU A 499 49.45 34.81 -34.61
CA LEU A 499 48.93 34.67 -35.97
C LEU A 499 48.92 36.02 -36.70
N TRP A 500 48.49 37.09 -36.02
CA TRP A 500 48.50 38.45 -36.56
C TRP A 500 49.89 38.88 -37.01
N SER A 501 50.89 38.64 -36.16
CA SER A 501 52.28 38.94 -36.49
C SER A 501 52.80 38.15 -37.69
N VAL A 502 52.31 36.92 -37.91
CA VAL A 502 52.66 36.13 -39.10
C VAL A 502 52.02 36.75 -40.34
N LEU A 503 50.71 37.05 -40.30
CA LEU A 503 49.98 37.63 -41.43
C LEU A 503 50.59 38.94 -41.94
N LEU A 504 51.12 39.78 -41.05
CA LEU A 504 51.72 41.07 -41.39
C LEU A 504 53.17 40.98 -41.91
N ARG A 505 53.87 39.86 -41.69
CA ARG A 505 55.31 39.74 -42.00
C ARG A 505 55.62 38.83 -43.19
N LEU A 506 54.63 38.09 -43.68
CA LEU A 506 54.83 37.24 -44.83
C LEU A 506 55.04 38.07 -46.11
N PRO A 507 55.90 37.62 -47.03
CA PRO A 507 56.18 38.36 -48.27
C PRO A 507 54.95 38.40 -49.18
N ILE A 508 54.90 39.42 -50.05
CA ILE A 508 53.85 39.56 -51.08
C ILE A 508 53.84 38.30 -51.95
N GLY A 509 52.65 37.72 -52.16
CA GLY A 509 52.46 36.46 -52.89
C GLY A 509 52.50 35.20 -52.03
N ALA A 510 52.67 35.31 -50.70
CA ALA A 510 52.45 34.18 -49.80
C ALA A 510 50.98 33.72 -49.84
N ARG A 511 50.76 32.41 -49.72
CA ARG A 511 49.44 31.78 -49.79
C ARG A 511 49.14 31.00 -48.52
N MET A 512 47.88 31.03 -48.10
CA MET A 512 47.34 30.33 -46.94
C MET A 512 46.19 29.41 -47.35
N ARG A 513 46.14 28.23 -46.74
CA ARG A 513 45.04 27.27 -46.91
C ARG A 513 44.24 27.17 -45.63
N LEU A 514 42.91 27.20 -45.76
CA LEU A 514 41.99 27.10 -44.64
C LEU A 514 40.96 25.99 -44.92
N THR A 515 41.17 24.81 -44.33
CA THR A 515 40.36 23.60 -44.56
C THR A 515 39.24 23.44 -43.53
N PRO A 516 38.19 22.62 -43.79
CA PRO A 516 37.15 22.32 -42.81
C PRO A 516 37.72 21.89 -41.44
N MET A 517 37.02 22.21 -40.35
CA MET A 517 37.47 21.82 -39.01
C MET A 517 37.48 20.29 -38.90
N GLN A 518 38.66 19.70 -38.77
CA GLN A 518 38.81 18.28 -38.47
C GLN A 518 38.97 18.11 -36.96
N ASN A 519 38.28 17.11 -36.39
CA ASN A 519 38.46 16.74 -34.98
C ASN A 519 39.92 16.32 -34.78
N ASN A 520 40.72 17.19 -34.15
CA ASN A 520 42.13 17.00 -33.77
C ASN A 520 43.24 17.22 -34.83
N GLY A 521 43.12 18.21 -35.73
CA GLY A 521 44.25 18.65 -36.57
C GLY A 521 44.30 20.16 -36.84
N PRO A 522 45.47 20.74 -37.15
CA PRO A 522 45.54 22.13 -37.61
C PRO A 522 44.85 22.26 -38.98
N ASN A 523 43.97 23.24 -39.10
CA ASN A 523 43.18 23.45 -40.30
C ASN A 523 43.47 24.79 -40.99
N LEU A 524 44.46 25.52 -40.49
CA LEU A 524 45.06 26.69 -41.12
C LEU A 524 46.55 26.45 -41.31
N ARG A 525 47.05 26.66 -42.53
CA ARG A 525 48.47 26.45 -42.87
C ARG A 525 48.94 27.44 -43.92
N PHE A 526 50.19 27.88 -43.82
CA PHE A 526 50.83 28.75 -44.81
C PHE A 526 51.74 27.92 -45.72
N ASP A 527 51.74 28.20 -47.02
CA ASP A 527 52.59 27.49 -47.99
C ASP A 527 54.08 27.85 -47.80
N THR A 528 54.37 29.05 -47.28
CA THR A 528 55.73 29.61 -47.18
C THR A 528 56.38 29.43 -45.81
N CYS A 529 55.66 28.91 -44.81
CA CYS A 529 56.23 28.64 -43.48
C CYS A 529 55.53 27.49 -42.76
N ASN A 530 56.20 26.90 -41.76
CA ASN A 530 55.67 25.77 -40.99
C ASN A 530 54.61 26.16 -39.95
N THR A 531 54.10 27.39 -39.96
CA THR A 531 53.09 27.84 -39.00
C THR A 531 51.75 27.17 -39.32
N THR A 532 51.20 26.50 -38.31
CA THR A 532 49.91 25.82 -38.36
C THR A 532 49.03 26.28 -37.20
N LEU A 533 47.72 26.33 -37.42
CA LEU A 533 46.76 26.66 -36.37
C LEU A 533 45.48 25.82 -36.52
N SER A 534 44.91 25.40 -35.39
CA SER A 534 43.56 24.80 -35.33
C SER A 534 42.53 25.84 -34.86
N THR A 535 41.34 25.79 -35.45
CA THR A 535 40.19 26.61 -35.05
C THR A 535 39.18 25.77 -34.28
N ASN A 536 38.67 26.31 -33.17
CA ASN A 536 37.76 25.60 -32.25
C ASN A 536 36.26 25.85 -32.55
N GLY A 537 35.93 26.75 -33.47
CA GLY A 537 34.54 27.07 -33.80
C GLY A 537 34.38 28.19 -34.81
N LEU A 538 33.13 28.47 -35.19
CA LEU A 538 32.78 29.53 -36.15
C LEU A 538 33.19 30.93 -35.66
N GLY A 539 33.12 31.20 -34.35
CA GLY A 539 33.54 32.48 -33.77
C GLY A 539 35.01 32.79 -34.02
N GLU A 540 35.91 31.82 -33.80
CA GLU A 540 37.34 31.99 -34.09
C GLU A 540 37.61 32.21 -35.58
N ARG A 541 36.89 31.50 -36.46
CA ARG A 541 37.02 31.72 -37.91
C ARG A 541 36.65 33.15 -38.31
N MET A 542 35.58 33.71 -37.74
CA MET A 542 35.21 35.10 -38.02
C MET A 542 36.27 36.10 -37.55
N VAL A 543 36.95 35.83 -36.43
CA VAL A 543 38.09 36.64 -35.99
C VAL A 543 39.23 36.54 -37.02
N ILE A 544 39.58 35.32 -37.44
CA ILE A 544 40.65 35.10 -38.45
C ILE A 544 40.31 35.75 -39.79
N TYR A 545 39.08 35.64 -40.29
CA TYR A 545 38.67 36.31 -41.54
C TYR A 545 38.77 37.82 -41.45
N ARG A 546 38.39 38.40 -40.30
CA ARG A 546 38.58 39.84 -40.06
C ARG A 546 40.05 40.22 -40.01
N MET A 547 40.89 39.38 -39.39
CA MET A 547 42.33 39.57 -39.40
C MET A 547 42.84 39.57 -40.85
N LEU A 548 42.63 38.51 -41.62
CA LEU A 548 43.06 38.41 -43.02
C LEU A 548 42.67 39.65 -43.83
N ARG A 549 41.39 40.05 -43.77
CA ARG A 549 40.90 41.25 -44.44
C ARG A 549 41.66 42.52 -44.03
N ASN A 550 41.90 42.71 -42.73
CA ASN A 550 42.60 43.90 -42.23
C ASN A 550 44.12 43.86 -42.49
N ALA A 551 44.70 42.68 -42.66
CA ALA A 551 46.09 42.51 -43.05
C ALA A 551 46.31 42.62 -44.58
N GLY A 552 45.24 42.80 -45.36
CA GLY A 552 45.30 42.92 -46.82
C GLY A 552 45.39 41.59 -47.57
N TRP A 553 45.02 40.48 -46.92
CA TRP A 553 44.89 39.18 -47.57
C TRP A 553 43.55 39.09 -48.30
N GLU A 554 43.56 38.61 -49.54
CA GLU A 554 42.40 38.50 -50.43
C GLU A 554 42.21 37.06 -50.88
N ARG A 555 40.98 36.65 -51.18
CA ARG A 555 40.72 35.27 -51.63
C ARG A 555 41.24 35.07 -53.05
N ASP A 556 42.00 34.00 -53.26
CA ASP A 556 42.52 33.60 -54.56
C ASP A 556 41.45 32.80 -55.34
N GLN A 557 40.44 33.51 -55.86
CA GLN A 557 39.26 32.90 -56.49
C GLN A 557 39.61 32.03 -57.71
N GLU A 558 40.63 32.40 -58.49
CA GLU A 558 41.08 31.62 -59.65
C GLU A 558 41.64 30.24 -59.23
N GLU A 559 42.37 30.16 -58.11
CA GLU A 559 42.93 28.90 -57.64
C GLU A 559 41.95 28.06 -56.82
N GLU A 560 40.97 28.71 -56.16
CA GLU A 560 39.83 28.04 -55.51
C GLU A 560 38.98 27.27 -56.54
N GLU A 561 38.67 27.87 -57.70
CA GLU A 561 37.92 27.23 -58.78
C GLU A 561 38.67 26.04 -59.40
N ARG A 562 40.01 26.09 -59.43
CA ARG A 562 40.85 25.03 -60.02
C ARG A 562 41.02 23.80 -59.13
N LEU A 563 41.06 23.98 -57.81
CA LEU A 563 41.41 22.91 -56.84
C LEU A 563 40.25 22.46 -55.94
N GLY A 564 39.14 23.20 -55.87
CA GLY A 564 37.98 22.87 -55.03
C GLY A 564 38.20 23.07 -53.52
N GLU A 565 39.23 23.82 -53.12
CA GLU A 565 39.56 24.15 -51.72
C GLU A 565 39.67 25.66 -51.53
N ILE A 566 39.27 26.18 -50.35
CA ILE A 566 39.36 27.62 -50.02
C ILE A 566 40.83 28.05 -49.86
N ARG A 567 41.25 29.06 -50.64
CA ARG A 567 42.62 29.57 -50.69
C ARG A 567 42.63 31.09 -50.58
N ILE A 568 43.49 31.59 -49.68
CA ILE A 568 43.56 33.01 -49.27
C ILE A 568 45.01 33.49 -49.37
#